data_AF-A0A2V2BD09-F1
#
_entry.id   AF-A0A2V2BD09-F1
#
_cell.length_a   1.000
_cell.length_b   1.000
_cell.length_c   1.000
_cell.angle_alpha   90.00
_cell.angle_beta   90.00
_cell.angle_gamma   90.00
#
_symmetry.space_group_name_H-M   'P 1'
#
loop_
_entity.id
_entity.type
_entity.pdbx_description
1 polymer ?
#
loop_
_entity_poly.entity_id
_entity_poly.type
_entity_poly.pdbx_seq_one_letter_code
_entity_poly.pdbx_strand_id
1 'polypeptide(L)'
;MKMSVLLKNKEALELIKKIINETALGNSVAFALATLAKNSLSLSVFNVLLCPVLTVSAILVMLWMFSLVTIYFSELETLIGKRGTFFMVMWALVCELFLVVSLVNLIPDFN
;
A
#
# COMPACT_ATOMS: atom_id res chain seq x y z
N MET A 1 -10.98 27.50 23.94
CA MET A 1 -10.30 26.18 24.07
C MET A 1 -10.90 25.05 23.22
N LYS A 2 -12.15 25.13 22.71
CA LYS A 2 -12.73 24.08 21.83
C LYS A 2 -12.28 24.16 20.35
N MET A 3 -12.01 25.35 19.82
CA MET A 3 -11.55 25.57 18.43
C MET A 3 -10.21 24.88 18.14
N SER A 4 -9.28 25.02 19.09
CA SER A 4 -8.17 24.13 19.43
C SER A 4 -8.17 22.73 18.84
N VAL A 5 -9.07 21.98 19.45
CA VAL A 5 -9.18 20.53 19.34
C VAL A 5 -9.91 20.15 18.06
N LEU A 6 -10.85 20.98 17.62
CA LEU A 6 -11.56 20.77 16.35
C LEU A 6 -10.63 20.91 15.15
N LEU A 7 -9.70 21.87 15.16
CA LEU A 7 -8.69 22.03 14.10
C LEU A 7 -7.76 20.82 14.03
N LYS A 8 -7.21 20.38 15.17
CA LYS A 8 -6.38 19.16 15.22
C LYS A 8 -7.11 17.90 14.75
N ASN A 9 -8.38 17.75 15.13
CA ASN A 9 -9.18 16.60 14.69
C ASN A 9 -9.50 16.65 13.19
N LYS A 10 -9.66 17.85 12.61
CA LYS A 10 -9.88 18.02 11.18
C LYS A 10 -8.62 17.67 10.38
N GLU A 11 -7.45 18.14 10.82
CA GLU A 11 -6.16 17.82 10.21
C GLU A 11 -5.85 16.32 10.27
N ALA A 12 -6.09 15.70 11.43
CA ALA A 12 -5.99 14.25 11.60
C ALA A 12 -6.90 13.49 10.62
N LEU A 13 -8.15 13.92 10.44
CA LEU A 13 -9.09 13.29 9.53
C LEU A 13 -8.68 13.44 8.06
N GLU A 14 -8.14 14.61 7.67
CA GLU A 14 -7.60 14.83 6.33
C GLU A 14 -6.39 13.94 6.06
N LEU A 15 -5.50 13.76 7.03
CA LEU A 15 -4.38 12.83 6.96
C LEU A 15 -4.83 11.38 6.81
N ILE A 16 -5.79 10.93 7.61
CA ILE A 16 -6.37 9.59 7.49
C ILE A 16 -6.99 9.40 6.10
N LYS A 17 -7.73 10.39 5.59
CA LYS A 17 -8.27 10.34 4.22
C LYS A 17 -7.17 10.22 3.17
N LYS A 18 -6.08 10.98 3.30
CA LYS A 18 -4.92 10.86 2.39
C LYS A 18 -4.31 9.46 2.45
N ILE A 19 -4.08 8.92 3.64
CA ILE A 19 -3.56 7.55 3.82
C ILE A 19 -4.46 6.53 3.11
N ILE A 20 -5.79 6.61 3.30
CA ILE A 20 -6.74 5.70 2.65
C ILE A 20 -6.69 5.85 1.13
N ASN A 21 -6.67 7.08 0.63
CA ASN A 21 -6.72 7.36 -0.80
C ASN A 21 -5.44 6.93 -1.51
N GLU A 22 -4.28 7.23 -0.93
CA GLU A 22 -2.98 6.74 -1.43
C GLU A 22 -2.91 5.22 -1.34
N THR A 23 -3.38 4.62 -0.23
CA THR A 23 -3.43 3.16 -0.09
C THR A 23 -4.27 2.51 -1.18
N ALA A 24 -5.45 3.08 -1.49
CA ALA A 24 -6.31 2.60 -2.56
C ALA A 24 -5.65 2.77 -3.94
N LEU A 25 -5.01 3.92 -4.20
CA LEU A 25 -4.29 4.20 -5.44
C LEU A 25 -3.16 3.19 -5.67
N GLY A 26 -2.26 3.00 -4.71
CA GLY A 26 -1.19 2.00 -4.86
C GLY A 26 -1.71 0.58 -5.06
N ASN A 27 -2.78 0.18 -4.36
CA ASN A 27 -3.41 -1.12 -4.56
C ASN A 27 -3.99 -1.27 -5.98
N SER A 28 -4.66 -0.23 -6.50
CA SER A 28 -5.19 -0.25 -7.87
C SER A 28 -4.09 -0.34 -8.92
N VAL A 29 -2.97 0.37 -8.73
CA VAL A 29 -1.81 0.33 -9.62
C VAL A 29 -1.15 -1.05 -9.55
N ALA A 30 -0.98 -1.61 -8.34
CA ALA A 30 -0.44 -2.95 -8.16
C ALA A 30 -1.32 -4.02 -8.82
N PHE A 31 -2.65 -3.91 -8.70
CA PHE A 31 -3.60 -4.80 -9.38
C PHE A 31 -3.53 -4.68 -10.91
N ALA A 32 -3.42 -3.47 -11.44
CA ALA A 32 -3.25 -3.23 -12.87
C ALA A 32 -1.93 -3.85 -13.36
N LEU A 33 -0.82 -3.66 -12.64
CA LEU A 33 0.47 -4.26 -12.96
C LEU A 33 0.41 -5.79 -12.91
N ALA A 34 -0.23 -6.38 -11.91
CA ALA A 34 -0.41 -7.82 -11.80
C ALA A 34 -1.26 -8.39 -12.96
N THR A 35 -2.33 -7.70 -13.34
CA THR A 35 -3.19 -8.09 -14.47
C THR A 35 -2.43 -8.01 -15.79
N LEU A 36 -1.66 -6.95 -16.01
CA LEU A 36 -0.79 -6.79 -17.18
C LEU A 36 0.30 -7.87 -17.21
N ALA A 37 0.91 -8.20 -16.05
CA ALA A 37 1.92 -9.25 -15.95
C ALA A 37 1.33 -10.62 -16.32
N LYS A 38 0.17 -10.97 -15.76
CA LYS A 38 -0.55 -12.22 -16.08
C LYS A 38 -0.90 -12.32 -17.56
N ASN A 39 -1.35 -11.23 -18.19
CA ASN A 39 -1.67 -11.22 -19.62
C ASN A 39 -0.42 -11.24 -20.51
N SER A 40 0.70 -10.68 -20.05
CA SER A 40 1.97 -10.72 -20.78
C SER A 40 2.62 -12.11 -20.79
N LEU A 41 2.26 -12.96 -19.81
CA LEU A 41 2.75 -14.32 -19.65
C LEU A 41 2.36 -15.28 -20.80
N SER A 42 1.28 -14.97 -21.53
CA SER A 42 0.83 -15.76 -22.68
C SER A 42 1.55 -15.43 -24.01
N LEU A 43 2.44 -14.43 -24.03
CA LEU A 43 3.17 -13.98 -25.23
C LEU A 43 4.68 -14.24 -25.06
N SER A 44 5.21 -15.22 -25.81
CA SER A 44 6.58 -15.77 -25.61
C SER A 44 7.71 -14.74 -25.66
N VAL A 45 7.60 -13.70 -26.48
CA VAL A 45 8.63 -12.64 -26.60
C VAL A 45 8.50 -11.57 -25.51
N PHE A 46 7.27 -11.32 -25.04
CA PHE A 46 7.00 -10.35 -23.97
C PHE A 46 7.40 -10.89 -22.60
N ASN A 47 7.44 -12.21 -22.42
CA ASN A 47 7.78 -12.83 -21.14
C ASN A 47 9.20 -12.51 -20.64
N VAL A 48 10.18 -12.39 -21.54
CA VAL A 48 11.60 -12.24 -21.16
C VAL A 48 11.93 -10.81 -20.72
N LEU A 49 11.20 -9.81 -21.23
CA LEU A 49 11.52 -8.39 -21.01
C LEU A 49 10.43 -7.64 -20.24
N LEU A 50 9.15 -7.94 -20.50
CA LEU A 50 8.04 -7.24 -19.86
C LEU A 50 7.76 -7.75 -18.44
N CYS A 51 7.89 -9.06 -18.21
CA CYS A 51 7.67 -9.64 -16.87
C CYS A 51 8.62 -9.07 -15.80
N PRO A 52 9.96 -9.00 -16.02
CA PRO A 52 10.85 -8.37 -15.04
C PRO A 52 10.60 -6.86 -14.89
N VAL A 53 10.29 -6.14 -15.98
CA VAL A 53 9.94 -4.71 -15.92
C VAL A 53 8.69 -4.47 -15.07
N LEU A 54 7.62 -5.24 -15.29
CA LEU A 54 6.39 -5.14 -14.50
C LEU A 54 6.60 -5.52 -13.03
N THR A 55 7.47 -6.50 -12.76
CA THR A 55 7.86 -6.87 -11.40
C THR A 55 8.62 -5.75 -10.70
N VAL A 56 9.60 -5.14 -11.36
CA VAL A 56 10.34 -3.99 -10.82
C VAL A 56 9.41 -2.79 -10.60
N SER A 57 8.49 -2.52 -11.54
CA SER A 57 7.47 -1.49 -11.36
C SER A 57 6.57 -1.77 -10.15
N ALA A 58 6.16 -3.02 -9.92
CA ALA A 58 5.36 -3.37 -8.74
C ALA A 58 6.12 -3.13 -7.43
N ILE A 59 7.42 -3.48 -7.38
CA ILE A 59 8.28 -3.19 -6.21
C ILE A 59 8.41 -1.68 -5.99
N LEU A 60 8.60 -0.89 -7.05
CA LEU A 60 8.68 0.57 -6.95
C LEU A 60 7.37 1.17 -6.43
N VAL A 61 6.22 0.67 -6.87
CA VAL A 61 4.90 1.11 -6.39
C VAL A 61 4.74 0.78 -4.90
N MET A 62 5.15 -0.41 -4.46
CA MET A 62 5.12 -0.79 -3.05
C MET A 62 6.05 0.09 -2.19
N LEU A 63 7.27 0.38 -2.67
CA LEU A 63 8.21 1.28 -1.99
C LEU A 63 7.69 2.71 -1.89
N TRP A 64 7.10 3.23 -2.98
CA TRP A 64 6.49 4.54 -3.03
C TRP A 64 5.34 4.66 -2.01
N MET A 65 4.46 3.67 -2.01
CA MET A 65 3.34 3.54 -1.07
C MET A 65 3.79 3.49 0.38
N PHE A 66 4.76 2.64 0.68
CA PHE A 66 5.31 2.53 2.02
C PHE A 66 5.93 3.85 2.49
N SER A 67 6.64 4.55 1.60
CA SER A 67 7.27 5.84 1.90
C SER A 67 6.23 6.93 2.21
N LEU A 68 5.22 7.08 1.36
CA LEU A 68 4.16 8.08 1.56
C LEU A 68 3.35 7.81 2.84
N VAL A 69 2.95 6.56 3.04
CA VAL A 69 2.15 6.18 4.20
C VAL A 69 2.95 6.37 5.50
N THR A 70 4.25 6.07 5.49
CA THR A 70 5.13 6.32 6.66
C THR A 70 5.23 7.81 6.99
N ILE A 71 5.34 8.68 5.97
CA ILE A 71 5.37 10.14 6.18
C ILE A 71 4.06 10.60 6.82
N TYR A 72 2.91 10.17 6.29
CA TYR A 72 1.62 10.55 6.85
C TYR A 72 1.40 10.00 8.26
N PHE A 73 1.91 8.80 8.58
CA PHE A 73 1.83 8.28 9.94
C PHE A 73 2.73 9.03 10.93
N SER A 74 3.91 9.48 10.49
CA SER A 74 4.76 10.37 11.29
C SER A 74 4.04 11.68 11.62
N GLU A 75 3.41 12.31 10.61
CA GLU A 75 2.58 13.51 10.83
C GLU A 75 1.38 13.21 11.75
N LEU A 76 0.73 12.05 11.59
CA LEU A 76 -0.40 11.64 12.43
C LEU A 76 0.01 11.39 13.89
N GLU A 77 1.21 10.86 14.14
CA GLU A 77 1.77 10.68 15.48
C GLU A 77 2.04 12.03 16.15
N THR A 78 2.54 13.03 15.42
CA THR A 78 2.72 14.38 15.98
C THR A 78 1.39 15.05 16.36
N LEU A 79 0.29 14.71 15.66
CA LEU A 79 -1.04 15.29 15.89
C LEU A 79 -1.84 14.59 16.99
N ILE A 80 -1.83 13.25 17.03
CA ILE A 80 -2.72 12.42 17.88
C ILE A 80 -1.93 11.57 18.90
N GLY A 81 -0.60 11.58 18.85
CA GLY A 81 0.28 10.79 19.71
C GLY A 81 0.14 9.28 19.46
N LYS A 82 0.13 8.50 20.55
CA LYS A 82 0.11 7.01 20.54
C LYS A 82 -1.00 6.36 19.69
N ARG A 83 -2.09 7.09 19.40
CA ARG A 83 -3.17 6.58 18.53
C ARG A 83 -2.72 6.50 17.07
N GLY A 84 -1.88 7.42 16.61
CA GLY A 84 -1.30 7.39 15.26
C GLY A 84 -0.43 6.15 15.04
N THR A 85 0.39 5.80 16.03
CA THR A 85 1.22 4.58 16.05
C THR A 85 0.36 3.31 15.97
N PHE A 86 -0.77 3.25 16.67
CA PHE A 86 -1.69 2.11 16.60
C PHE A 86 -2.28 1.92 15.19
N PHE A 87 -2.69 3.00 14.53
CA PHE A 87 -3.16 2.94 13.16
C PHE A 87 -2.07 2.50 12.18
N MET A 88 -0.81 2.92 12.41
CA MET A 88 0.33 2.49 11.62
C MET A 88 0.57 0.97 11.73
N VAL A 89 0.53 0.44 12.96
CA VAL A 89 0.68 -1.00 13.21
C VAL A 89 -0.46 -1.80 12.56
N MET A 90 -1.70 -1.33 12.68
CA MET A 90 -2.85 -1.97 12.04
C MET A 90 -2.73 -1.96 10.51
N TRP A 91 -2.28 -0.85 9.92
CA TRP A 91 -2.03 -0.76 8.48
C TRP A 91 -0.91 -1.73 8.04
N ALA A 92 0.20 -1.78 8.77
CA ALA A 92 1.31 -2.68 8.47
C ALA A 92 0.90 -4.16 8.56
N LEU A 93 0.12 -4.53 9.58
CA LEU A 93 -0.43 -5.88 9.73
C LEU A 93 -1.34 -6.27 8.56
N VAL A 94 -2.19 -5.35 8.09
CA VAL A 94 -3.06 -5.58 6.92
C VAL A 94 -2.22 -5.77 5.65
N CYS A 95 -1.15 -5.00 5.47
CA CYS A 95 -0.22 -5.18 4.35
C CYS A 95 0.52 -6.52 4.42
N GLU A 96 1.01 -6.94 5.59
CA GLU A 96 1.65 -8.24 5.76
C GLU A 96 0.68 -9.39 5.49
N LEU A 97 -0.55 -9.34 6.03
CA LEU A 97 -1.60 -10.33 5.76
C LEU A 97 -1.91 -10.43 4.27
N PHE A 98 -2.00 -9.31 3.56
CA PHE A 98 -2.22 -9.29 2.12
C PHE A 98 -1.07 -9.95 1.35
N LEU A 99 0.19 -9.68 1.73
CA LEU A 99 1.36 -10.31 1.15
C LEU A 99 1.36 -11.82 1.40
N VAL A 100 1.13 -12.25 2.64
CA VAL A 100 1.09 -13.68 3.02
C VAL A 100 0.00 -14.42 2.25
N VAL A 101 -1.23 -13.88 2.19
CA VAL A 101 -2.34 -14.49 1.44
C VAL A 101 -2.01 -14.56 -0.06
N SER A 102 -1.42 -13.50 -0.62
CA SER A 102 -1.00 -13.50 -2.02
C SER A 102 0.09 -14.55 -2.29
N LEU A 103 1.04 -14.72 -1.35
CA LEU A 103 2.11 -15.71 -1.44
C LEU A 103 1.58 -17.14 -1.33
N VAL A 104 0.67 -17.40 -0.39
CA VAL A 104 0.01 -18.70 -0.21
C VAL A 104 -0.79 -19.09 -1.45
N ASN A 105 -1.51 -18.15 -2.07
CA ASN A 105 -2.25 -18.41 -3.31
C ASN A 105 -1.35 -18.58 -4.55
N LEU A 106 -0.07 -18.22 -4.45
CA LEU A 106 0.91 -18.31 -5.55
C LEU A 106 1.80 -19.56 -5.43
N ILE A 107 1.86 -20.17 -4.24
CA ILE A 107 2.40 -21.52 -4.07
C ILE A 107 1.39 -22.45 -4.74
N PRO A 108 1.74 -23.09 -5.87
CA PRO A 108 0.84 -24.01 -6.54
C PRO A 108 0.50 -25.12 -5.56
N ASP A 109 -0.76 -25.57 -5.56
CA ASP A 109 -1.22 -26.78 -4.89
C ASP A 109 -0.21 -27.90 -5.13
N PHE A 110 0.70 -28.12 -4.18
CA PHE A 110 1.49 -29.35 -4.09
C PHE A 110 0.58 -30.38 -3.42
N ASN A 111 -0.36 -30.89 -4.22
CA ASN A 111 -1.04 -32.15 -3.98
C ASN A 111 -1.40 -32.80 -5.32
#